data_AF-A0A485KUB4-F1
#
_entry.id   AF-A0A485KUB4-F1
#
_cell.length_a   1.000
_cell.length_b   1.000
_cell.length_c   1.000
_cell.angle_alpha   90.00
_cell.angle_beta   90.00
_cell.angle_gamma   90.00
#
_symmetry.space_group_name_H-M   'P 1'
#
loop_
_entity.id
_entity.type
_entity.pdbx_description
1 polymer ?
#
loop_
_entity_poly.entity_id
_entity_poly.type
_entity_poly.pdbx_seq_one_letter_code
_entity_poly.pdbx_strand_id
1 'polypeptide(L)'
;MHLLALQTYHRIYGHVVVPKDFIIPEYDNQWPQDSYWTKKLGNVVSSFRARLEKLSNKQVDTLNQLGFVWDAHEYEWQINLKALQTCHLMHGHVLVPYHFTVPEHDNQWPQECWNKRLGDLVQYFRARVDNLSKKQVDALNQLDFVWDARDHQWQINLKALQTYS
;
A
#
# COMPACT_ATOMS: atom_id res chain seq x y z
N MET A 1 4.97 10.40 -24.01
CA MET A 1 4.74 11.25 -22.83
C MET A 1 3.87 10.49 -21.82
N HIS A 2 4.44 9.75 -20.87
CA HIS A 2 3.61 9.01 -19.88
C HIS A 2 3.32 9.80 -18.60
N LEU A 3 3.77 11.06 -18.55
CA LEU A 3 3.62 11.96 -17.40
C LEU A 3 2.17 12.34 -17.13
N LEU A 4 1.36 12.52 -18.17
CA LEU A 4 -0.07 12.88 -18.02
C LEU A 4 -0.88 11.76 -17.34
N ALA A 5 -0.54 10.50 -17.61
CA ALA A 5 -1.16 9.36 -16.94
C ALA A 5 -0.81 9.32 -15.44
N LEU A 6 0.44 9.63 -15.07
CA LEU A 6 0.84 9.71 -13.66
C LEU A 6 0.20 10.89 -12.93
N GLN A 7 0.10 12.06 -13.58
CA GLN A 7 -0.61 13.21 -13.02
C GLN A 7 -2.10 12.91 -12.81
N THR A 8 -2.71 12.19 -13.74
CA THR A 8 -4.09 11.72 -13.61
C THR A 8 -4.23 10.75 -12.44
N TYR A 9 -3.32 9.78 -12.32
CA TYR A 9 -3.28 8.85 -11.19
C TYR A 9 -3.17 9.61 -9.86
N HIS A 10 -2.26 10.58 -9.76
CA HIS A 10 -2.10 11.41 -8.58
C HIS A 10 -3.38 12.19 -8.23
N ARG A 11 -4.07 12.73 -9.23
CA ARG A 11 -5.32 13.48 -9.04
C ARG A 11 -6.46 12.58 -8.53
N ILE A 12 -6.55 11.35 -9.01
CA ILE A 12 -7.63 10.40 -8.65
C ILE A 12 -7.36 9.78 -7.27
N TYR A 13 -6.14 9.29 -7.06
CA TYR A 13 -5.80 8.50 -5.88
C TYR A 13 -5.09 9.31 -4.78
N GLY A 14 -4.67 10.55 -5.06
CA GLY A 14 -3.99 11.44 -4.10
C GLY A 14 -2.49 11.17 -3.94
N HIS A 15 -1.93 10.20 -4.66
CA HIS A 15 -0.51 9.81 -4.59
C HIS A 15 -0.10 9.12 -5.90
N VAL A 16 1.19 8.89 -6.13
CA VAL A 16 1.73 8.26 -7.36
C VAL A 16 2.27 6.85 -7.13
N VAL A 17 1.67 6.18 -6.16
CA VAL A 17 1.99 4.79 -5.80
C VAL A 17 1.14 3.90 -6.71
N VAL A 18 1.62 3.71 -7.95
CA VAL A 18 0.96 2.86 -8.97
C VAL A 18 1.35 1.38 -8.86
N PRO A 19 0.38 0.45 -8.65
CA PRO A 19 0.62 -0.98 -8.63
C PRO A 19 1.25 -1.48 -9.92
N LYS A 20 2.14 -2.49 -9.80
CA LYS A 20 2.82 -3.10 -10.96
C LYS A 20 1.82 -3.58 -12.01
N ASP A 21 0.72 -4.17 -11.56
CA ASP A 21 -0.33 -4.72 -12.42
C ASP A 21 -1.47 -3.73 -12.70
N PHE A 22 -1.35 -2.47 -12.29
CA PHE A 22 -2.37 -1.46 -12.57
C PHE A 22 -2.47 -1.20 -14.07
N ILE A 23 -3.69 -1.39 -14.59
CA ILE A 23 -4.08 -1.11 -15.96
C ILE A 23 -5.02 0.09 -15.95
N ILE A 24 -4.77 1.05 -16.85
CA ILE A 24 -5.64 2.21 -17.00
C ILE A 24 -7.02 1.74 -17.50
N PRO A 25 -8.12 2.06 -16.78
CA PRO A 25 -9.48 1.68 -17.17
C PRO A 25 -9.84 2.16 -18.57
N GLU A 26 -10.55 1.32 -19.33
CA GLU A 26 -11.12 1.71 -20.62
C GLU A 26 -12.36 2.58 -20.42
N TYR A 27 -12.58 3.55 -21.32
CA TYR A 27 -13.75 4.44 -21.33
C TYR A 27 -13.91 5.39 -20.12
N ASP A 28 -12.90 5.49 -19.26
CA ASP A 28 -12.88 6.48 -18.19
C ASP A 28 -12.33 7.81 -18.73
N ASN A 29 -13.22 8.81 -18.83
CA ASN A 29 -12.94 10.14 -19.34
C ASN A 29 -12.00 10.96 -18.43
N GLN A 30 -11.71 10.49 -17.23
CA GLN A 30 -10.72 11.10 -16.36
C GLN A 30 -9.29 10.85 -16.86
N TRP A 31 -9.10 9.81 -17.66
CA TRP A 31 -7.81 9.45 -18.27
C TRP A 31 -7.67 10.04 -19.66
N PRO A 32 -6.47 10.49 -20.05
CA PRO A 32 -6.23 11.05 -21.38
C PRO A 32 -6.55 10.04 -22.51
N GLN A 33 -7.38 10.46 -23.46
CA GLN A 33 -8.01 9.61 -24.49
C GLN A 33 -7.04 8.93 -25.48
N ASP A 34 -7.51 7.79 -25.99
CA ASP A 34 -7.07 6.93 -27.11
C ASP A 34 -5.66 6.30 -27.10
N SER A 35 -4.67 6.84 -26.39
CA SER A 35 -3.30 6.28 -26.39
C SER A 35 -2.82 5.70 -25.06
N TYR A 36 -3.64 5.76 -24.00
CA TYR A 36 -3.25 5.34 -22.65
C TYR A 36 -4.15 4.27 -22.04
N TRP A 37 -5.38 4.10 -22.52
CA TRP A 37 -6.27 3.02 -22.08
C TRP A 37 -5.61 1.66 -22.34
N THR A 38 -5.86 0.69 -21.46
CA THR A 38 -5.24 -0.66 -21.45
C THR A 38 -3.73 -0.71 -21.19
N LYS A 39 -3.04 0.42 -21.08
CA LYS A 39 -1.61 0.41 -20.74
C LYS A 39 -1.43 0.07 -19.26
N LYS A 40 -0.49 -0.85 -19.03
CA LYS A 40 0.02 -1.18 -17.69
C LYS A 40 0.85 0.01 -17.17
N LEU A 41 0.22 0.93 -16.45
CA LEU A 41 0.92 2.09 -15.88
C LEU A 41 2.00 1.64 -14.90
N GLY A 42 1.81 0.52 -14.21
CA GLY A 42 2.85 -0.08 -13.37
C GLY A 42 4.12 -0.48 -14.14
N ASN A 43 4.01 -0.89 -15.40
CA ASN A 43 5.18 -1.15 -16.26
C ASN A 43 5.90 0.14 -16.65
N VAL A 44 5.15 1.23 -16.86
CA VAL A 44 5.73 2.55 -17.14
C VAL A 44 6.54 3.04 -15.95
N VAL A 45 5.96 2.95 -14.75
CA VAL A 45 6.63 3.28 -13.48
C VAL A 45 7.88 2.44 -13.27
N SER A 46 7.79 1.14 -13.54
CA SER A 46 8.95 0.23 -13.48
C SER A 46 10.03 0.61 -14.49
N SER A 47 9.65 1.02 -15.70
CA SER A 47 10.57 1.49 -16.72
C SER A 47 11.28 2.79 -16.32
N PHE A 48 10.58 3.71 -15.66
CA PHE A 48 11.21 4.93 -15.12
C PHE A 48 12.27 4.61 -14.07
N ARG A 49 11.99 3.67 -13.15
CA ARG A 49 12.97 3.21 -12.16
C ARG A 49 14.20 2.57 -12.83
N ALA A 50 13.98 1.67 -13.80
CA ALA A 50 15.06 0.98 -14.51
C ALA A 50 15.92 1.90 -15.40
N ARG A 51 15.39 3.08 -15.78
CA ARG A 51 16.05 4.02 -16.68
C ARG A 51 16.36 5.35 -16.00
N LEU A 52 16.44 5.40 -14.67
CA LEU A 52 16.69 6.62 -13.90
C LEU A 52 17.89 7.41 -14.45
N GLU A 53 19.01 6.74 -14.73
CA GLU A 53 20.23 7.36 -15.29
C GLU A 53 20.05 7.95 -16.70
N LYS A 54 19.02 7.51 -17.44
CA LYS A 54 18.70 7.98 -18.80
C LYS A 54 17.61 9.04 -18.81
N LEU A 55 17.05 9.39 -17.66
CA LEU A 55 16.06 10.46 -17.55
C LEU A 55 16.79 11.81 -17.43
N SER A 56 16.21 12.83 -18.05
CA SER A 56 16.69 14.20 -17.86
C SER A 56 16.36 14.71 -16.46
N ASN A 57 17.17 15.63 -15.92
CA ASN A 57 16.93 16.24 -14.60
C ASN A 57 15.50 16.81 -14.50
N LYS A 58 15.01 17.48 -15.54
CA LYS A 58 13.63 18.02 -15.57
C LYS A 58 12.57 16.94 -15.40
N GLN A 59 12.77 15.74 -15.96
CA GLN A 59 11.83 14.63 -15.79
C GLN A 59 11.89 14.06 -14.38
N VAL A 60 13.10 13.90 -13.83
CA VAL A 60 13.31 13.44 -12.45
C VAL A 60 12.68 14.43 -11.46
N ASP A 61 12.90 15.72 -11.63
CA ASP A 61 12.33 16.78 -10.79
C ASP A 61 10.80 16.77 -10.85
N THR A 62 10.22 16.61 -12.04
CA THR A 62 8.77 16.53 -12.19
C THR A 62 8.20 15.29 -11.48
N LEU A 63 8.88 14.14 -11.56
CA LEU A 63 8.48 12.92 -10.86
C LEU A 63 8.60 13.08 -9.34
N ASN A 64 9.68 13.70 -8.86
CA ASN A 64 9.87 14.01 -7.44
C ASN A 64 8.78 14.96 -6.90
N GLN A 65 8.42 15.99 -7.66
CA GLN A 65 7.34 16.92 -7.30
C GLN A 65 5.97 16.23 -7.21
N LEU A 66 5.74 15.18 -7.99
CA LEU A 66 4.54 14.36 -7.91
C LEU A 66 4.58 13.34 -6.75
N GLY A 67 5.68 13.26 -5.99
CA GLY A 67 5.88 12.30 -4.91
C GLY A 67 6.27 10.90 -5.38
N PHE A 68 6.93 10.78 -6.54
CA PHE A 68 7.28 9.49 -7.12
C PHE A 68 8.28 8.70 -6.26
N VAL A 69 7.90 7.46 -5.94
CA VAL A 69 8.74 6.56 -5.17
C VAL A 69 9.64 5.76 -6.10
N TRP A 70 10.94 6.03 -6.06
CA TRP A 70 11.95 5.37 -6.88
C TRP A 70 12.25 3.94 -6.43
N ASP A 71 12.18 3.68 -5.12
CA ASP A 71 12.44 2.37 -4.56
C ASP A 71 11.18 1.49 -4.60
N ALA A 72 11.28 0.33 -5.26
CA ALA A 72 10.17 -0.62 -5.35
C ALA A 72 9.81 -1.26 -4.00
N HIS A 73 10.76 -1.38 -3.08
CA HIS A 73 10.53 -1.89 -1.73
C HIS A 73 9.82 -0.86 -0.86
N GLU A 74 10.24 0.41 -0.91
CA GLU A 74 9.53 1.52 -0.24
C GLU A 74 8.09 1.64 -0.78
N TYR A 75 7.93 1.45 -2.09
CA TYR A 75 6.63 1.43 -2.73
C TYR A 75 5.73 0.32 -2.19
N GLU A 76 6.24 -0.92 -2.13
CA GLU A 76 5.48 -2.05 -1.59
C GLU A 76 5.14 -1.84 -0.12
N TRP A 77 6.10 -1.32 0.67
CA TRP A 77 5.90 -0.93 2.05
C TRP A 77 4.75 0.08 2.21
N GLN A 78 4.68 1.11 1.37
CA GLN A 78 3.63 2.12 1.46
C GLN A 78 2.23 1.54 1.21
N ILE A 79 2.07 0.65 0.22
CA ILE A 79 0.76 -0.01 0.02
C ILE A 79 0.42 -0.90 1.22
N ASN A 80 1.39 -1.65 1.72
CA ASN A 80 1.19 -2.53 2.87
C ASN A 80 0.77 -1.71 4.10
N LEU A 81 1.41 -0.57 4.35
CA LEU A 81 1.04 0.34 5.42
C LEU A 81 -0.36 0.91 5.24
N LYS A 82 -0.73 1.32 4.02
CA LYS A 82 -2.07 1.85 3.70
C LYS A 82 -3.16 0.80 3.92
N ALA A 83 -2.88 -0.45 3.59
CA ALA A 83 -3.77 -1.56 3.86
C ALA A 83 -3.94 -1.79 5.38
N LEU A 84 -2.86 -1.75 6.16
CA LEU A 84 -2.95 -1.87 7.63
C LEU A 84 -3.67 -0.67 8.27
N GLN A 85 -3.46 0.54 7.77
CA GLN A 85 -4.21 1.74 8.18
C GLN A 85 -5.71 1.59 7.94
N THR A 86 -6.09 1.05 6.78
CA THR A 86 -7.49 0.79 6.46
C THR A 86 -8.09 -0.25 7.42
N CYS A 87 -7.34 -1.32 7.71
CA CYS A 87 -7.75 -2.33 8.69
C CYS A 87 -7.95 -1.72 10.09
N HIS A 88 -7.00 -0.90 10.53
CA HIS A 88 -7.07 -0.19 11.82
C HIS A 88 -8.29 0.74 11.87
N LEU A 89 -8.57 1.50 10.80
CA LEU A 89 -9.73 2.38 10.73
C LEU A 89 -11.05 1.61 10.87
N MET A 90 -11.14 0.42 10.26
CA MET A 90 -12.36 -0.38 10.23
C MET A 90 -12.61 -1.15 11.54
N HIS A 91 -11.55 -1.69 12.14
CA HIS A 91 -11.67 -2.59 13.29
C HIS A 91 -11.15 -1.99 14.61
N GLY A 92 -10.50 -0.83 14.56
CA GLY A 92 -9.82 -0.22 15.71
C GLY A 92 -8.54 -0.93 16.12
N HIS A 93 -8.12 -1.99 15.41
CA HIS A 93 -6.92 -2.76 15.69
C HIS A 93 -6.37 -3.42 14.43
N VAL A 94 -5.08 -3.80 14.44
CA VAL A 94 -4.41 -4.49 13.32
C VAL A 94 -4.27 -6.00 13.56
N LEU A 95 -5.25 -6.61 14.23
CA LEU A 95 -5.33 -8.06 14.36
C LEU A 95 -5.95 -8.67 13.12
N VAL A 96 -5.09 -8.86 12.12
CA VAL A 96 -5.49 -9.49 10.87
C VAL A 96 -5.43 -11.02 11.02
N PRO A 97 -6.51 -11.76 10.69
CA PRO A 97 -6.49 -13.23 10.66
C PRO A 97 -5.41 -13.75 9.71
N TYR A 98 -4.81 -14.91 10.02
CA TYR A 98 -3.69 -15.47 9.26
C TYR A 98 -3.98 -15.62 7.75
N HIS A 99 -5.19 -16.07 7.39
CA HIS A 99 -5.59 -16.27 5.98
C HIS A 99 -6.34 -15.08 5.37
N PHE A 100 -6.36 -13.92 6.03
CA PHE A 100 -7.11 -12.78 5.53
C PHE A 100 -6.45 -12.21 4.27
N THR A 101 -7.25 -12.11 3.22
CA THR A 101 -6.91 -11.48 1.95
C THR A 101 -7.89 -10.34 1.73
N VAL A 102 -7.39 -9.18 1.31
CA VAL A 102 -8.23 -8.02 1.03
C VAL A 102 -9.19 -8.38 -0.11
N PRO A 103 -10.51 -8.25 0.10
CA PRO A 103 -11.49 -8.54 -0.93
C PRO A 103 -11.35 -7.60 -2.13
N GLU A 104 -11.54 -8.15 -3.32
CA GLU A 104 -11.59 -7.36 -4.54
C GLU A 104 -12.94 -6.62 -4.65
N HIS A 105 -12.93 -5.42 -5.24
CA HIS A 105 -14.13 -4.58 -5.42
C HIS A 105 -14.81 -4.10 -4.13
N ASP A 106 -14.12 -4.18 -3.00
CA ASP A 106 -14.59 -3.58 -1.76
C ASP A 106 -14.18 -2.12 -1.67
N ASN A 107 -15.17 -1.23 -1.65
CA ASN A 107 -14.98 0.22 -1.58
C ASN A 107 -14.38 0.69 -0.25
N GLN A 108 -14.37 -0.15 0.78
CA GLN A 108 -13.71 0.14 2.05
C GLN A 108 -12.19 0.07 1.92
N TRP A 109 -11.69 -0.68 0.94
CA TRP A 109 -10.27 -0.88 0.70
C TRP A 109 -9.80 -0.08 -0.51
N PRO A 110 -8.64 0.60 -0.42
CA PRO A 110 -8.01 1.15 -1.60
C PRO A 110 -7.76 0.04 -2.62
N GLN A 111 -8.09 0.30 -3.89
CA GLN A 111 -7.95 -0.66 -5.00
C GLN A 111 -6.55 -1.31 -5.07
N GLU A 112 -5.53 -0.56 -4.70
CA GLU A 112 -4.12 -1.00 -4.68
C GLU A 112 -3.84 -2.09 -3.66
N CYS A 113 -4.70 -2.20 -2.65
CA CYS A 113 -4.60 -3.17 -1.58
C CYS A 113 -5.40 -4.44 -1.88
N TRP A 114 -6.28 -4.45 -2.88
CA TRP A 114 -7.09 -5.61 -3.24
C TRP A 114 -6.22 -6.83 -3.55
N ASN A 115 -6.71 -8.02 -3.19
CA ASN A 115 -6.02 -9.30 -3.33
C ASN A 115 -4.71 -9.43 -2.51
N LYS A 116 -4.36 -8.44 -1.66
CA LYS A 116 -3.21 -8.58 -0.75
C LYS A 116 -3.52 -9.52 0.40
N ARG A 117 -2.62 -10.47 0.63
CA ARG A 117 -2.65 -11.38 1.78
C ARG A 117 -2.11 -10.67 3.03
N LEU A 118 -2.92 -9.81 3.60
CA LEU A 118 -2.54 -9.06 4.80
C LEU A 118 -2.23 -9.98 5.99
N GLY A 119 -2.89 -11.14 6.10
CA GLY A 119 -2.57 -12.11 7.13
C GLY A 119 -1.13 -12.60 7.07
N ASP A 120 -0.67 -13.04 5.90
CA ASP A 120 0.72 -13.46 5.66
C ASP A 120 1.71 -12.30 5.94
N LEU A 121 1.33 -11.07 5.56
CA LEU A 121 2.15 -9.88 5.76
C LEU A 121 2.34 -9.52 7.24
N VAL A 122 1.26 -9.52 8.02
CA VAL A 122 1.32 -9.27 9.47
C VAL A 122 2.19 -10.32 10.16
N GLN A 123 2.10 -11.58 9.74
CA GLN A 123 2.95 -12.66 10.26
C GLN A 123 4.42 -12.47 9.88
N TYR A 124 4.69 -12.06 8.64
CA TYR A 124 6.04 -11.73 8.21
C TYR A 124 6.65 -10.62 9.09
N PHE A 125 5.92 -9.53 9.35
CA PHE A 125 6.41 -8.45 10.21
C PHE A 125 6.70 -8.93 11.64
N ARG A 126 5.82 -9.75 12.22
CA ARG A 126 6.03 -10.34 13.56
C ARG A 126 7.26 -11.25 13.61
N ALA A 127 7.42 -12.11 12.62
CA ALA A 127 8.51 -13.09 12.58
C ALA A 127 9.87 -12.48 12.18
N ARG A 128 9.86 -11.32 11.52
CA ARG A 128 11.05 -10.67 10.93
C ARG A 128 11.16 -9.21 11.33
N VAL A 129 10.90 -8.89 12.59
CA VAL A 129 11.06 -7.53 13.11
C VAL A 129 12.48 -6.98 12.88
N ASP A 130 13.50 -7.84 12.94
CA ASP A 130 14.90 -7.48 12.70
C ASP A 130 15.17 -7.04 11.25
N ASN A 131 14.29 -7.40 10.30
CA ASN A 131 14.39 -6.97 8.90
C ASN A 131 13.69 -5.63 8.66
N LEU A 132 12.97 -5.09 9.66
CA LEU A 132 12.30 -3.81 9.55
C LEU A 132 13.23 -2.70 10.03
N SER A 133 13.25 -1.60 9.28
CA SER A 133 13.93 -0.39 9.74
C SER A 133 13.19 0.22 10.93
N LYS A 134 13.90 1.00 11.75
CA LYS A 134 13.29 1.71 12.89
C LYS A 134 12.07 2.55 12.48
N LYS A 135 12.14 3.24 11.34
CA LYS A 135 11.03 4.02 10.78
C LYS A 135 9.80 3.16 10.47
N GLN A 136 10.00 1.94 9.97
CA GLN A 136 8.92 1.00 9.66
C GLN A 136 8.28 0.45 10.94
N VAL A 137 9.09 0.13 11.95
CA VAL A 137 8.59 -0.29 13.27
C VAL A 137 7.80 0.84 13.94
N ASP A 138 8.31 2.07 13.92
CA ASP A 138 7.63 3.24 14.48
C ASP A 138 6.29 3.49 13.78
N ALA A 139 6.23 3.36 12.45
CA ALA A 139 5.00 3.50 11.68
C ALA A 139 3.96 2.41 12.01
N LEU A 140 4.40 1.17 12.29
CA LEU A 140 3.50 0.09 12.74
C LEU A 140 3.01 0.36 14.16
N ASN A 141 3.88 0.82 15.06
CA ASN A 141 3.52 1.16 16.44
C ASN A 141 2.45 2.26 16.50
N GLN A 142 2.50 3.23 15.58
CA GLN A 142 1.47 4.28 15.47
C GLN A 142 0.08 3.75 15.07
N LEU A 143 0.00 2.50 14.56
CA LEU A 143 -1.26 1.84 14.22
C LEU A 143 -1.71 0.86 15.30
N ASP A 144 -1.15 0.95 16.51
CA ASP A 144 -1.34 -0.01 17.59
C ASP A 144 -1.08 -1.45 17.12
N PHE A 145 -0.02 -1.64 16.33
CA PHE A 145 0.31 -2.94 15.78
C PHE A 145 0.69 -3.93 16.88
N VAL A 146 -0.03 -5.05 16.90
CA VAL A 146 0.17 -6.11 17.88
C VAL A 146 1.31 -7.03 17.42
N TRP A 147 2.48 -6.86 18.04
CA TRP A 147 3.67 -7.68 17.78
C TRP A 147 3.56 -9.09 18.35
N ASP A 148 2.99 -9.23 19.56
CA ASP A 148 2.73 -10.52 20.19
C ASP A 148 1.23 -10.83 20.21
N ALA A 149 0.79 -11.68 19.29
CA ALA A 149 -0.60 -12.11 19.21
C ALA A 149 -1.04 -12.96 20.41
N ARG A 150 -0.11 -13.65 21.09
CA ARG A 150 -0.41 -14.46 22.27
C ARG A 150 -0.67 -13.57 23.48
N ASP A 151 0.16 -12.53 23.66
CA ASP A 151 -0.05 -11.53 24.71
C ASP A 151 -1.38 -10.79 24.52
N HIS A 152 -1.70 -10.41 23.29
CA HIS A 152 -2.99 -9.76 23.02
C HIS A 152 -4.19 -10.71 23.26
N GLN A 153 -4.11 -11.98 22.86
CA GLN A 153 -5.18 -12.94 23.12
C GLN A 153 -5.35 -13.17 24.64
N TRP A 154 -4.25 -13.18 25.40
CA TRP A 154 -4.27 -13.21 26.85
C TRP A 154 -4.99 -11.98 27.43
N GLN A 155 -4.67 -10.78 26.96
CA GLN A 155 -5.33 -9.53 27.39
C GLN A 155 -6.83 -9.53 27.09
N ILE A 156 -7.25 -10.01 25.91
CA ILE A 156 -8.68 -10.17 25.58
C ILE A 156 -9.36 -11.11 26.58
N ASN A 157 -8.77 -12.29 26.81
CA ASN A 157 -9.35 -13.29 27.70
C ASN A 157 -9.45 -12.75 29.13
N LEU A 158 -8.43 -12.02 29.60
CA LEU A 158 -8.39 -11.41 30.92
C LEU A 158 -9.46 -10.31 31.09
N LYS A 159 -9.65 -9.46 30.07
CA LYS A 159 -10.69 -8.43 30.06
C LYS A 159 -12.10 -9.03 30.01
N ALA A 160 -12.28 -10.12 29.24
CA ALA A 160 -13.54 -10.86 29.24
C ALA A 160 -13.84 -11.42 30.63
N LEU A 161 -12.87 -12.08 31.29
CA LEU A 161 -13.05 -12.61 32.64
C LEU A 161 -13.39 -11.53 33.68
N GLN A 162 -12.81 -10.33 33.58
CA GLN A 162 -13.12 -9.20 34.47
C GLN A 162 -14.50 -8.59 34.22
N THR A 163 -15.05 -8.68 33.01
CA THR A 163 -16.36 -8.13 32.66
C THR A 163 -17.51 -9.02 33.15
N TYR A 164 -17.22 -10.30 33.42
CA TYR A 164 -18.19 -11.29 33.90
C TYR A 164 -18.02 -11.63 35.40
N SER A 165 -17.25 -10.85 36.18
CA SER A 165 -17.17 -10.95 37.65
C SER A 165 -17.95 -9.84 38.34
#